data_AF-G1KFV5-F1
#
_entry.id   AF-G1KFV5-F1
#
_cell.length_a   1.000
_cell.length_b   1.000
_cell.length_c   1.000
_cell.angle_alpha   90.00
_cell.angle_beta   90.00
_cell.angle_gamma   90.00
#
_symmetry.space_group_name_H-M   'P 1'
#
loop_
_entity.id
_entity.type
_entity.pdbx_description
1 polymer ?
#
loop_
_entity_poly.entity_id
_entity_poly.type
_entity_poly.pdbx_seq_one_letter_code
_entity_poly.pdbx_strand_id
1 'polypeptide(L)'
;PTAKGEALWAFLPRPCRLHTSACQPNSNRTSIACVSRQKYGRMYPVLLVRPDGSTIHIRYKEPRRILSVSAEFVPLQIELK
;
A
#
# COMPACT_ATOMS: atom_id res chain seq x y z
N PRO A 1 30.13 -41.00 40.31
CA PRO A 1 29.62 -40.86 38.93
C PRO A 1 28.50 -39.80 38.87
N THR A 2 28.88 -38.52 38.74
CA THR A 2 27.93 -37.40 38.65
C THR A 2 28.17 -36.66 37.34
N ALA A 3 27.56 -37.16 36.26
CA ALA A 3 27.55 -36.48 34.98
C ALA A 3 26.65 -35.24 35.09
N LYS A 4 27.29 -34.08 35.08
CA LYS A 4 26.63 -32.78 35.12
C LYS A 4 25.82 -32.56 33.85
N GLY A 5 24.57 -32.15 34.03
CA GLY A 5 23.69 -31.71 32.96
C GLY A 5 24.17 -30.40 32.36
N GLU A 6 24.98 -30.48 31.31
CA GLU A 6 25.36 -29.34 30.48
C GLU A 6 25.14 -29.73 29.02
N ALA A 7 24.06 -29.26 28.40
CA ALA A 7 23.95 -29.13 26.93
C ALA A 7 22.62 -28.52 26.42
N LEU A 8 21.67 -28.10 27.27
CA LEU A 8 20.39 -27.58 26.75
C LEU A 8 20.49 -26.18 26.12
N TRP A 9 21.59 -25.45 26.34
CA TRP A 9 21.79 -24.12 25.75
C TRP A 9 22.43 -24.16 24.34
N ALA A 10 23.00 -25.29 23.93
CA ALA A 10 23.65 -25.42 22.62
C ALA A 10 22.65 -25.46 21.44
N PHE A 11 21.36 -25.62 21.73
CA PHE A 11 20.28 -25.70 20.74
C PHE A 11 19.43 -24.42 20.66
N LEU A 12 19.74 -23.39 21.44
CA LEU A 12 19.02 -22.13 21.29
C LEU A 12 19.54 -21.41 20.04
N PRO A 13 18.67 -21.10 19.06
CA PRO A 13 19.08 -20.31 17.92
C PRO A 13 19.63 -18.98 18.44
N ARG A 14 20.83 -18.62 17.96
CA ARG A 14 21.44 -17.32 18.27
C ARG A 14 20.39 -16.24 17.99
N PRO A 15 20.11 -15.31 18.92
CA PRO A 15 19.20 -14.23 18.63
C PRO A 15 19.78 -13.45 17.45
N CYS A 16 19.19 -13.64 16.27
CA CYS A 16 19.47 -12.81 15.12
C CYS A 16 19.22 -11.38 15.57
N ARG A 17 20.26 -10.55 15.63
CA ARG A 17 20.12 -9.12 15.83
C ARG A 17 19.48 -8.55 14.57
N LEU A 18 18.16 -8.70 14.47
CA LEU A 18 17.36 -7.96 13.53
C LEU A 18 17.59 -6.50 13.88
N HIS A 19 18.34 -5.80 13.04
CA HIS A 19 18.43 -4.35 13.13
C HIS A 19 17.00 -3.82 13.00
N THR A 20 16.36 -3.50 14.12
CA THR A 20 15.12 -2.73 14.17
C THR A 20 15.49 -1.30 13.77
N SER A 21 15.62 -1.07 12.46
CA SER A 21 15.56 0.27 11.92
C SER A 21 14.27 0.91 12.43
N ALA A 22 14.37 2.14 12.95
CA ALA A 22 13.19 2.87 13.39
C ALA A 22 12.15 2.89 12.26
N CYS A 23 10.89 2.62 12.58
CA CYS A 23 9.79 2.60 11.61
C CYS A 23 9.56 4.02 11.08
N GLN A 24 10.31 4.41 10.05
CA GLN A 24 10.13 5.70 9.41
C GLN A 24 8.88 5.66 8.53
N PRO A 25 8.04 6.70 8.56
CA PRO A 25 6.90 6.80 7.67
C PRO A 25 7.40 6.92 6.23
N ASN A 26 6.97 5.99 5.38
CA ASN A 26 7.27 5.96 3.96
C ASN A 26 5.99 5.66 3.18
N SER A 27 5.67 6.49 2.19
CA SER A 27 4.49 6.35 1.34
C SER A 27 4.49 5.03 0.56
N ASN A 28 5.65 4.45 0.27
CA ASN A 28 5.72 3.19 -0.46
C ASN A 28 5.20 1.99 0.35
N ARG A 29 5.17 2.09 1.69
CA ARG A 29 4.79 0.98 2.59
C ARG A 29 3.38 0.44 2.32
N THR A 30 2.46 1.28 1.83
CA THR A 30 1.08 0.90 1.50
C THR A 30 0.72 1.19 0.04
N SER A 31 1.71 1.48 -0.81
CA SER A 31 1.49 1.83 -2.22
C SER A 31 0.99 0.66 -3.07
N ILE A 32 1.38 -0.57 -2.71
CA ILE A 32 0.96 -1.81 -3.37
C ILE A 32 -0.20 -2.40 -2.59
N ALA A 33 -1.41 -2.38 -3.19
CA ALA A 33 -2.62 -2.89 -2.56
C ALA A 33 -3.54 -3.59 -3.57
N CYS A 34 -4.35 -4.54 -3.08
CA CYS A 34 -5.37 -5.24 -3.85
C CYS A 34 -6.79 -4.87 -3.38
N VAL A 35 -7.78 -5.13 -4.23
CA VAL A 35 -9.20 -4.90 -3.89
C VAL A 35 -9.70 -6.11 -3.10
N SER A 36 -10.12 -5.92 -1.84
CA SER A 36 -10.56 -7.00 -0.95
C SER A 36 -12.00 -7.49 -1.19
N ARG A 37 -12.64 -7.08 -2.30
CA ARG A 37 -14.03 -7.45 -2.62
C ARG A 37 -14.06 -8.73 -3.46
N GLN A 38 -15.00 -9.63 -3.15
CA GLN A 38 -15.19 -10.90 -3.87
C GLN A 38 -15.58 -10.71 -5.35
N LYS A 39 -16.45 -9.72 -5.63
CA LYS A 39 -16.83 -9.33 -6.99
C LYS A 39 -16.39 -7.90 -7.23
N TYR A 40 -15.53 -7.68 -8.22
CA TYR A 40 -15.07 -6.36 -8.62
C TYR A 40 -14.88 -6.29 -10.14
N GLY A 41 -15.21 -5.15 -10.74
CA GLY A 41 -14.95 -4.89 -12.16
C GLY A 41 -13.48 -4.51 -12.39
N ARG A 42 -13.02 -4.60 -13.65
CA ARG A 42 -11.67 -4.16 -14.02
C ARG A 42 -11.50 -2.68 -13.69
N MET A 43 -10.36 -2.34 -13.08
CA MET A 43 -9.98 -0.96 -12.81
C MET A 43 -8.57 -0.70 -13.35
N TYR A 44 -8.41 0.43 -13.99
CA TYR A 44 -7.17 0.87 -14.62
C TYR A 44 -6.49 1.95 -13.76
N PRO A 45 -5.15 1.98 -13.69
CA PRO A 45 -4.44 3.07 -13.04
C PRO A 45 -4.59 4.35 -13.87
N VAL A 46 -4.97 5.44 -13.21
CA VAL A 46 -5.19 6.76 -13.81
C VAL A 46 -4.47 7.81 -12.98
N LEU A 47 -3.85 8.79 -13.66
CA LEU A 47 -3.22 9.94 -13.02
C LEU A 47 -4.25 11.04 -12.79
N LEU A 48 -4.61 11.30 -11.53
CA LEU A 48 -5.48 12.40 -11.15
C LEU A 48 -4.65 13.66 -10.93
N VAL A 49 -4.93 14.72 -11.67
CA VAL A 49 -4.32 16.04 -11.55
C VAL A 49 -5.30 16.95 -10.81
N ARG A 50 -4.87 17.47 -9.66
CA ARG A 50 -5.61 18.46 -8.87
C ARG A 50 -5.41 19.87 -9.45
N PRO A 51 -6.32 20.82 -9.18
CA PRO A 51 -6.15 22.20 -9.65
C PRO A 51 -4.86 22.86 -9.14
N ASP A 52 -4.35 22.42 -7.98
CA ASP A 52 -3.06 22.85 -7.41
C ASP A 52 -1.83 22.29 -8.17
N GLY A 53 -2.03 21.55 -9.26
CA GLY A 53 -0.98 20.92 -10.07
C GLY A 53 -0.41 19.63 -9.49
N SER A 54 -0.83 19.23 -8.29
CA SER A 54 -0.38 17.99 -7.65
C SER A 54 -1.10 16.75 -8.21
N THR A 55 -0.40 15.61 -8.21
CA THR A 55 -0.86 14.39 -8.88
C THR A 55 -0.97 13.18 -7.95
N ILE A 56 -2.01 12.36 -8.11
CA ILE A 56 -2.17 11.09 -7.41
C ILE A 56 -2.58 9.96 -8.36
N HIS A 57 -2.10 8.74 -8.09
CA HIS A 57 -2.50 7.55 -8.86
C HIS A 57 -3.76 6.93 -8.23
N ILE A 58 -4.82 6.80 -9.01
CA ILE A 58 -6.08 6.19 -8.59
C ILE A 58 -6.47 5.03 -9.53
N ARG A 59 -7.34 4.13 -9.07
CA ARG A 59 -7.90 3.07 -9.90
C ARG A 59 -9.30 3.50 -10.38
N TYR A 60 -9.51 3.56 -11.69
CA TYR A 60 -10.76 4.02 -12.32
C TYR A 60 -11.37 2.96 -13.24
N LYS A 61 -12.69 3.02 -13.47
CA LYS A 61 -13.40 2.02 -14.29
C LYS A 61 -13.00 2.09 -15.76
N GLU A 62 -12.86 3.30 -16.27
CA GLU A 62 -12.48 3.54 -17.67
C GLU A 62 -10.96 3.70 -17.80
N PRO A 63 -10.36 3.20 -18.89
CA PRO A 63 -8.94 3.38 -19.15
C PRO A 63 -8.64 4.81 -19.63
N ARG A 64 -8.65 5.77 -18.69
CA ARG A 64 -8.25 7.16 -18.94
C ARG A 64 -6.80 7.35 -18.49
N ARG A 65 -5.97 8.08 -19.25
CA ARG A 65 -4.57 8.32 -18.87
C ARG A 65 -4.44 9.40 -17.80
N ILE A 66 -5.17 10.50 -17.97
CA ILE A 66 -5.14 11.67 -17.10
C ILE A 66 -6.57 12.10 -16.80
N LEU A 67 -6.85 12.37 -15.53
CA LEU A 67 -8.12 12.92 -15.06
C LEU A 67 -7.83 14.24 -14.35
N SER A 68 -8.42 15.35 -14.80
CA SER A 68 -8.27 16.66 -14.15
C SER A 68 -9.48 16.95 -13.27
N VAL A 69 -9.23 17.31 -12.00
CA VAL A 69 -10.29 17.84 -11.11
C VAL A 69 -10.38 19.34 -11.34
N SER A 70 -11.56 19.85 -11.70
CA SER A 70 -11.81 21.28 -11.78
C SER A 70 -11.97 21.89 -10.38
N ALA A 71 -11.45 23.10 -10.16
CA ALA A 71 -11.49 23.81 -8.87
C ALA A 71 -12.92 24.22 -8.43
N GLU A 72 -13.85 24.30 -9.38
CA GLU A 72 -15.27 24.43 -9.13
C GLU A 72 -15.82 23.02 -8.88
N PHE A 73 -16.12 22.66 -7.64
CA PHE A 73 -16.91 21.45 -7.35
C PHE A 73 -18.32 21.69 -7.90
N VAL A 74 -18.50 21.42 -9.20
CA VAL A 74 -19.81 21.24 -9.79
C VAL A 74 -20.05 19.73 -9.75
N PRO A 75 -20.99 19.23 -8.91
CA PRO A 75 -21.39 17.83 -8.94
C PRO A 75 -22.27 17.61 -10.18
N LEU A 76 -21.71 17.71 -11.37
CA LEU A 76 -22.40 17.36 -12.60
C LEU A 76 -21.57 16.29 -13.32
N GLN A 77 -22.21 15.16 -13.58
CA GLN A 77 -21.71 13.92 -14.19
C GLN A 77 -21.39 12.77 -13.21
N ILE A 78 -22.13 12.65 -12.09
CA ILE A 78 -22.53 11.33 -11.57
C ILE A 78 -23.91 10.99 -12.13
N GLU A 79 -24.12 11.19 -13.43
CA GLU A 79 -25.29 10.66 -14.13
C GLU A 79 -24.86 10.37 -15.56
N LEU A 80 -24.34 9.17 -15.76
CA LEU A 80 -24.28 8.56 -17.08
C LEU A 80 -25.28 7.40 -17.04
N LYS A 81 -26.35 7.62 -17.81
CA LYS A 81 -27.39 6.70 -18.24
C LYS A 81 -26.92 5.27 -18.48
#